data_AF-J7FYG2-F1
#
_entry.id   AF-J7FYG2-F1
#
_cell.length_a   1.000
_cell.length_b   1.000
_cell.length_c   1.000
_cell.angle_alpha   90.00
_cell.angle_beta   90.00
_cell.angle_gamma   90.00
#
_symmetry.space_group_name_H-M   'P 1'
#
loop_
_entity.id
_entity.type
_entity.pdbx_description
1 polymer ?
#
loop_
_entity_poly.entity_id
_entity_poly.type
_entity_poly.pdbx_seq_one_letter_code
_entity_poly.pdbx_strand_id
1 'polypeptide(L)'
;RTLEHRAIVNRLHWMQEAYGLGADDRVLQKTPYGFDVSVWEFFWPLSTGATLVLARPGGHRDPAHLAELIGTEAITTVHFVPSMLRAFLAEPLPALPSLRRMVCSGEALPADLVTAVHERIGCELHNLYGPTEAAVDVTATRCEPGQPVTIGRPIANTRTYILDASLRPVPIGVPGELLLGGVQLARGYLNRPTLTADRFVPDPFATGPGGRLY
;
A
#
# COMPACT_ATOMS: atom_id res chain seq x y z
N ARG A 1 9.12 -1.39 15.74
CA ARG A 1 9.69 -2.30 14.72
C ARG A 1 10.86 -1.62 14.04
N THR A 2 11.78 -2.38 13.47
CA THR A 2 12.98 -1.81 12.85
C THR A 2 13.07 -2.22 11.39
N LEU A 3 12.73 -1.30 10.48
CA LEU A 3 12.88 -1.48 9.04
C LEU A 3 14.28 -1.06 8.59
N GLU A 4 14.80 -1.74 7.57
CA GLU A 4 16.09 -1.40 6.97
C GLU A 4 15.86 -0.51 5.74
N HIS A 5 16.82 0.37 5.46
CA HIS A 5 16.75 1.26 4.30
C HIS A 5 16.51 0.51 2.98
N ARG A 6 17.17 -0.64 2.79
CA ARG A 6 16.99 -1.49 1.60
C ARG A 6 15.55 -1.97 1.38
N ALA A 7 14.79 -2.17 2.46
CA ALA A 7 13.40 -2.64 2.37
C ALA A 7 12.50 -1.55 1.78
N ILE A 8 12.68 -0.31 2.25
CA ILE A 8 11.97 0.86 1.70
C ILE A 8 12.43 1.15 0.26
N VAL A 9 13.74 1.09 -0.01
CA VAL A 9 14.28 1.28 -1.36
C VAL A 9 13.68 0.28 -2.35
N ASN A 10 13.61 -1.01 -2.00
CA ASN A 10 12.94 -2.03 -2.82
C ASN A 10 11.48 -1.66 -3.13
N ARG A 11 10.74 -1.28 -2.08
CA ARG A 11 9.32 -0.90 -2.19
C ARG A 11 9.11 0.32 -3.09
N LEU A 12 9.98 1.33 -3.02
CA LEU A 12 9.90 2.53 -3.84
C LEU A 12 10.34 2.28 -5.29
N HIS A 13 11.38 1.49 -5.53
CA HIS A 13 11.77 1.11 -6.89
C HIS A 13 10.70 0.29 -7.58
N TRP A 14 10.11 -0.70 -6.90
CA TRP A 14 8.97 -1.42 -7.43
C TRP A 14 7.80 -0.48 -7.77
N MET A 15 7.49 0.47 -6.87
CA MET A 15 6.43 1.44 -7.11
C MET A 15 6.75 2.27 -8.35
N GLN A 16 8.00 2.72 -8.50
CA GLN A 16 8.41 3.48 -9.68
C GLN A 16 8.31 2.67 -10.98
N GLU A 17 8.74 1.40 -10.97
CA GLU A 17 8.64 0.53 -12.15
C GLU A 17 7.19 0.23 -12.52
N ALA A 18 6.33 -0.04 -11.53
CA ALA A 18 4.94 -0.38 -11.74
C ALA A 18 4.09 0.82 -12.19
N TYR A 19 4.44 2.02 -11.71
CA TYR A 19 3.53 3.16 -11.72
C TYR A 19 4.08 4.43 -12.38
N GLY A 20 5.39 4.52 -12.61
CA GLY A 20 6.02 5.54 -13.45
C GLY A 20 5.72 6.99 -13.04
N LEU A 21 5.97 7.36 -11.77
CA LEU A 21 5.80 8.74 -11.32
C LEU A 21 6.86 9.65 -11.96
N GLY A 22 6.45 10.80 -12.48
CA GLY A 22 7.34 11.77 -13.15
C GLY A 22 7.20 13.20 -12.63
N ALA A 23 7.96 14.13 -13.22
CA ALA A 23 8.01 15.53 -12.77
C ALA A 23 6.66 16.27 -12.87
N ASP A 24 5.77 15.83 -13.78
CA ASP A 24 4.42 16.39 -13.94
C ASP A 24 3.41 15.83 -12.94
N ASP A 25 3.82 14.89 -12.08
CA ASP A 25 2.94 14.32 -11.06
C ASP A 25 2.96 15.11 -9.76
N ARG A 26 1.84 15.03 -9.05
CA ARG A 26 1.61 15.71 -7.78
C ARG A 26 1.04 14.69 -6.80
N VAL A 27 1.81 14.37 -5.77
CA VAL A 27 1.44 13.40 -4.72
C VAL A 27 0.93 14.17 -3.50
N LEU A 28 -0.23 13.77 -3.00
CA LEU A 28 -0.78 14.33 -1.77
C LEU A 28 -0.20 13.61 -0.54
N GLN A 29 0.54 14.33 0.27
CA GLN A 29 0.92 13.93 1.63
C GLN A 29 -0.24 14.25 2.56
N LYS A 30 -0.96 13.23 2.99
CA LYS A 30 -2.03 13.39 3.99
C LYS A 30 -1.94 12.37 5.11
N THR A 31 -1.26 11.26 4.90
CA THR A 31 -1.19 10.19 5.89
C THR A 31 -0.37 10.67 7.09
N PRO A 32 -0.87 10.54 8.33
CA PRO A 32 -0.07 10.95 9.49
C PRO A 32 1.24 10.18 9.53
N TYR A 33 2.34 10.86 9.87
CA TYR A 33 3.71 10.29 9.83
C TYR A 33 3.93 9.08 10.75
N GLY A 34 3.00 8.81 11.68
CA GLY A 34 3.00 7.61 12.52
C GLY A 34 2.54 6.33 11.80
N PHE A 35 1.92 6.47 10.63
CA PHE A 35 1.52 5.36 9.76
C PHE A 35 2.54 5.20 8.63
N ASP A 36 2.92 3.96 8.35
CA ASP A 36 3.98 3.63 7.40
C ASP A 36 3.64 3.96 5.94
N VAL A 37 2.36 4.05 5.57
CA VAL A 37 1.92 4.58 4.27
C VAL A 37 2.49 5.98 3.98
N SER A 38 2.69 6.82 5.00
CA SER A 38 3.26 8.17 4.79
C SER A 38 4.68 8.10 4.20
N VAL A 39 5.41 6.99 4.38
CA VAL A 39 6.79 6.84 3.91
C VAL A 39 6.86 7.01 2.40
N TRP A 40 6.00 6.35 1.63
CA TRP A 40 6.04 6.52 0.17
C TRP A 40 5.44 7.85 -0.27
N GLU A 41 4.47 8.41 0.46
CA GLU A 41 3.98 9.77 0.19
C GLU A 41 5.12 10.79 0.27
N PHE A 42 6.01 10.66 1.26
CA PHE A 42 7.19 11.53 1.37
C PHE A 42 8.25 11.24 0.32
N PHE A 43 8.74 10.01 0.25
CA PHE A 43 10.00 9.72 -0.44
C PHE A 43 9.84 9.43 -1.93
N TRP A 44 8.72 8.84 -2.35
CA TRP A 44 8.52 8.52 -3.77
C TRP A 44 8.59 9.76 -4.66
N PRO A 45 7.78 10.83 -4.45
CA PRO A 45 7.84 12.02 -5.30
C PRO A 45 9.20 12.73 -5.25
N LEU A 46 9.83 12.79 -4.07
CA LEU A 46 11.14 13.42 -3.90
C LEU A 46 12.26 12.66 -4.63
N SER A 47 12.11 11.35 -4.81
CA SER A 47 13.09 10.53 -5.56
C SER A 47 12.95 10.61 -7.08
N THR A 48 11.82 11.10 -7.60
CA THR A 48 11.48 11.10 -9.03
C THR A 48 11.36 12.50 -9.62
N GLY A 49 11.48 13.55 -8.79
CA GLY A 49 11.30 14.94 -9.19
C GLY A 49 9.85 15.39 -9.28
N ALA A 50 8.90 14.59 -8.79
CA ALA A 50 7.50 14.96 -8.71
C ALA A 50 7.23 15.96 -7.57
N THR A 51 6.07 16.61 -7.60
CA THR A 51 5.67 17.55 -6.54
C THR A 51 5.05 16.81 -5.36
N LEU A 52 5.49 17.17 -4.14
CA LEU A 52 4.84 16.77 -2.89
C LEU A 52 3.96 17.91 -2.37
N VAL A 53 2.65 17.68 -2.27
CA VAL A 53 1.68 18.65 -1.72
C VAL A 53 1.30 18.21 -0.31
N LEU A 54 1.44 19.10 0.68
CA LEU A 54 1.13 18.77 2.08
C LEU A 54 -0.29 19.19 2.44
N ALA A 55 -1.10 18.25 2.95
CA ALA A 55 -2.37 18.57 3.57
C ALA A 55 -2.17 19.36 4.89
N ARG A 56 -3.11 20.24 5.23
CA ARG A 56 -3.08 20.93 6.53
C ARG A 56 -3.20 19.93 7.69
N PRO A 57 -2.68 20.24 8.89
CA PRO A 57 -2.88 19.41 10.07
C PRO A 57 -4.36 19.05 10.28
N GLY A 58 -4.64 17.76 10.48
CA GLY A 58 -6.01 17.24 10.64
C GLY A 58 -6.84 17.14 9.34
N GLY A 59 -6.38 17.71 8.23
CA GLY A 59 -7.12 17.74 6.95
C GLY A 59 -7.39 16.35 6.35
N HIS A 60 -6.58 15.35 6.69
CA HIS A 60 -6.77 13.96 6.26
C HIS A 60 -8.06 13.30 6.76
N ARG A 61 -8.75 13.89 7.73
CA ARG A 61 -10.03 13.40 8.29
C ARG A 61 -11.25 14.11 7.71
N ASP A 62 -11.03 15.11 6.87
CA ASP A 62 -12.05 16.02 6.34
C ASP A 62 -12.20 15.73 4.83
N PRO A 63 -13.21 14.93 4.42
CA PRO A 63 -13.34 14.50 3.03
C PRO A 63 -13.62 15.67 2.08
N ALA A 64 -14.40 16.66 2.50
CA ALA A 64 -14.68 17.86 1.72
C ALA A 64 -13.40 18.68 1.47
N HIS A 65 -12.57 18.86 2.49
CA HIS A 65 -11.26 19.49 2.33
C HIS A 65 -10.35 18.71 1.38
N LEU A 66 -10.33 17.37 1.46
CA LEU A 66 -9.55 16.57 0.53
C LEU A 66 -10.03 16.74 -0.91
N ALA A 67 -11.34 16.81 -1.15
CA ALA A 67 -11.90 17.04 -2.49
C ALA A 67 -11.48 18.41 -3.06
N GLU A 68 -11.59 19.46 -2.26
CA GLU A 68 -11.15 20.81 -2.62
C GLU A 68 -9.65 20.85 -2.92
N LEU A 69 -8.83 20.25 -2.04
CA LEU A 69 -7.38 20.24 -2.17
C LEU A 69 -6.93 19.45 -3.40
N ILE A 70 -7.53 18.27 -3.64
CA ILE A 70 -7.22 17.44 -4.82
C ILE A 70 -7.49 18.21 -6.11
N GLY A 71 -8.62 18.91 -6.19
CA GLY A 71 -8.98 19.72 -7.35
C GLY A 71 -8.08 20.95 -7.52
N THR A 72 -7.90 21.74 -6.46
CA THR A 72 -7.17 23.02 -6.48
C THR A 72 -5.69 22.80 -6.77
N GLU A 73 -5.08 21.79 -6.16
CA GLU A 73 -3.67 21.46 -6.33
C GLU A 73 -3.44 20.46 -7.46
N ALA A 74 -4.45 20.14 -8.28
CA ALA A 74 -4.35 19.22 -9.40
C ALA A 74 -3.61 17.90 -9.04
N ILE A 75 -3.96 17.30 -7.90
CA ILE A 75 -3.29 16.08 -7.41
C ILE A 75 -3.47 14.95 -8.43
N THR A 76 -2.39 14.23 -8.70
CA THR A 76 -2.38 13.12 -9.67
C THR A 76 -2.36 11.75 -9.00
N THR A 77 -1.77 11.65 -7.81
CA THR A 77 -1.67 10.40 -7.05
C THR A 77 -2.06 10.62 -5.59
N VAL A 78 -2.97 9.77 -5.08
CA VAL A 78 -3.46 9.84 -3.69
C VAL A 78 -3.66 8.45 -3.09
N HIS A 79 -3.42 8.33 -1.79
CA HIS A 79 -3.76 7.15 -1.00
C HIS A 79 -5.13 7.28 -0.33
N PHE A 80 -5.88 6.20 -0.15
CA PHE A 80 -6.98 6.13 0.79
C PHE A 80 -6.97 4.83 1.60
N VAL A 81 -7.41 4.91 2.85
CA VAL A 81 -7.97 3.74 3.54
C VAL A 81 -9.41 3.56 3.02
N PRO A 82 -9.90 2.35 2.71
CA PRO A 82 -11.23 2.14 2.12
C PRO A 82 -12.39 2.85 2.84
N SER A 83 -12.40 2.88 4.17
CA SER A 83 -13.37 3.65 4.96
C SER A 83 -13.34 5.16 4.66
N MET A 84 -12.15 5.75 4.51
CA MET A 84 -11.99 7.15 4.11
C MET A 84 -12.33 7.38 2.64
N LEU A 85 -12.03 6.42 1.75
CA LEU A 85 -12.46 6.49 0.34
C LEU A 85 -13.98 6.56 0.24
N ARG A 86 -14.70 5.76 1.05
CA ARG A 86 -16.16 5.80 1.10
C ARG A 86 -16.67 7.17 1.53
N ALA A 87 -16.08 7.77 2.57
CA ALA A 87 -16.44 9.11 3.03
C ALA A 87 -16.14 10.18 1.96
N PHE A 88 -14.97 10.10 1.32
CA PHE A 88 -14.59 10.97 0.21
C PHE A 88 -15.56 10.89 -0.96
N LEU A 89 -15.93 9.68 -1.38
CA LEU A 89 -16.92 9.51 -2.44
C LEU A 89 -18.31 9.98 -2.00
N ALA A 90 -18.66 10.03 -0.71
CA ALA A 90 -19.95 10.55 -0.29
C ALA A 90 -20.11 12.07 -0.49
N GLU A 91 -19.01 12.82 -0.65
CA GLU A 91 -19.03 14.26 -0.87
C GLU A 91 -19.58 14.63 -2.27
N PRO A 92 -20.09 15.88 -2.44
CA PRO A 92 -20.41 16.45 -3.75
C PRO A 92 -19.12 16.80 -4.49
N LEU A 93 -18.49 15.78 -5.07
CA LEU A 93 -17.20 15.93 -5.76
C LEU A 93 -17.33 16.71 -7.07
N PRO A 94 -16.44 17.69 -7.34
CA PRO A 94 -16.28 18.24 -8.68
C PRO A 94 -15.63 17.19 -9.61
N ALA A 95 -15.52 17.50 -10.90
CA ALA A 95 -14.65 16.72 -11.78
C ALA A 95 -13.19 16.83 -11.32
N LEU A 96 -12.50 15.70 -11.22
CA LEU A 96 -11.09 15.63 -10.77
C LEU A 96 -10.18 15.05 -11.88
N PRO A 97 -10.10 15.71 -13.06
CA PRO A 97 -9.43 15.14 -14.24
C PRO A 97 -7.91 14.99 -14.08
N SER A 98 -7.30 15.67 -13.12
CA SER A 98 -5.88 15.52 -12.79
C SER A 98 -5.58 14.18 -12.12
N LEU A 99 -6.56 13.58 -11.43
CA LEU A 99 -6.34 12.40 -10.63
C LEU A 99 -6.19 11.18 -11.54
N ARG A 100 -4.97 10.65 -11.60
CA ARG A 100 -4.62 9.50 -12.44
C ARG A 100 -4.64 8.20 -11.65
N ARG A 101 -4.26 8.27 -10.37
CA ARG A 101 -4.10 7.09 -9.52
C ARG A 101 -4.65 7.30 -8.10
N MET A 102 -5.51 6.37 -7.71
CA MET A 102 -5.84 6.10 -6.32
C MET A 102 -5.21 4.78 -5.88
N VAL A 103 -4.57 4.81 -4.71
CA VAL A 103 -4.02 3.63 -4.03
C VAL A 103 -4.83 3.39 -2.77
N CYS A 104 -5.36 2.17 -2.59
CA CYS A 104 -6.03 1.75 -1.37
C CYS A 104 -5.22 0.70 -0.61
N SER A 105 -5.14 0.84 0.71
CA SER A 105 -4.59 -0.20 1.59
C SER A 105 -5.05 -0.01 3.03
N GLY A 106 -4.82 -1.02 3.88
CA GLY A 106 -5.11 -0.97 5.32
C GLY A 106 -6.45 -1.59 5.75
N GLU A 107 -7.38 -1.80 4.81
CA GLU A 107 -8.64 -2.53 5.04
C GLU A 107 -8.98 -3.36 3.78
N ALA A 108 -9.94 -4.28 3.90
CA ALA A 108 -10.50 -4.95 2.73
C ALA A 108 -11.24 -3.92 1.84
N LEU A 109 -10.84 -3.81 0.58
CA LEU A 109 -11.47 -2.90 -0.38
C LEU A 109 -12.76 -3.50 -0.95
N PRO A 110 -13.94 -2.89 -0.71
CA PRO A 110 -15.21 -3.39 -1.22
C PRO A 110 -15.37 -3.17 -2.73
N ALA A 111 -16.03 -4.12 -3.41
CA ALA A 111 -16.27 -4.04 -4.85
C ALA A 111 -17.13 -2.83 -5.26
N ASP A 112 -18.07 -2.40 -4.40
CA ASP A 112 -18.89 -1.22 -4.67
C ASP A 112 -18.06 0.08 -4.71
N LEU A 113 -17.00 0.18 -3.91
CA LEU A 113 -16.08 1.32 -3.98
C LEU A 113 -15.27 1.32 -5.26
N VAL A 114 -14.87 0.14 -5.75
CA VAL A 114 -14.18 0.02 -7.04
C VAL A 114 -15.05 0.56 -8.16
N THR A 115 -16.31 0.13 -8.23
CA THR A 115 -17.28 0.64 -9.21
C THR A 115 -17.46 2.15 -9.08
N ALA A 116 -17.68 2.66 -7.86
CA ALA A 116 -17.91 4.08 -7.62
C ALA A 116 -16.71 4.97 -8.02
N VAL A 117 -15.47 4.53 -7.79
CA VAL A 117 -14.27 5.27 -8.25
C VAL A 117 -14.23 5.36 -9.77
N HIS A 118 -14.49 4.26 -10.47
CA HIS A 118 -14.45 4.24 -11.93
C HIS A 118 -15.57 5.09 -12.54
N GLU A 119 -16.78 5.06 -11.98
CA GLU A 119 -17.91 5.82 -12.50
C GLU A 119 -17.82 7.32 -12.19
N ARG A 120 -17.37 7.69 -11.00
CA ARG A 120 -17.40 9.09 -10.53
C ARG A 120 -16.12 9.85 -10.76
N ILE A 121 -14.98 9.17 -10.77
CA ILE A 121 -13.65 9.79 -10.92
C ILE A 121 -13.00 9.38 -12.23
N GLY A 122 -13.09 8.09 -12.60
CA GLY A 122 -12.50 7.57 -13.84
C GLY A 122 -10.98 7.43 -13.81
N CYS A 123 -10.37 7.35 -12.62
CA CYS A 123 -8.92 7.13 -12.44
C CYS A 123 -8.57 5.66 -12.21
N GLU A 124 -7.29 5.30 -12.31
CA GLU A 124 -6.84 3.97 -11.93
C GLU A 124 -6.99 3.75 -10.42
N LEU A 125 -7.48 2.57 -10.02
CA LEU A 125 -7.55 2.16 -8.63
C LEU A 125 -6.68 0.93 -8.39
N HIS A 126 -5.79 1.01 -7.40
CA HIS A 126 -4.89 -0.07 -7.02
C HIS A 126 -5.14 -0.47 -5.58
N ASN A 127 -5.36 -1.76 -5.32
CA ASN A 127 -5.44 -2.31 -3.97
C ASN A 127 -4.10 -2.92 -3.59
N LEU A 128 -3.53 -2.41 -2.50
CA LEU A 128 -2.25 -2.83 -1.95
C LEU A 128 -2.49 -3.40 -0.56
N TYR A 129 -1.64 -4.35 -0.19
CA TYR A 129 -1.69 -4.98 1.12
C TYR A 129 -0.29 -5.20 1.65
N GLY A 130 -0.09 -4.83 2.91
CA GLY A 130 1.02 -5.34 3.70
C GLY A 130 0.90 -4.93 5.16
N PRO A 131 1.44 -5.74 6.06
CA PRO A 131 1.62 -5.35 7.44
C PRO A 131 2.83 -4.43 7.55
N THR A 132 2.87 -3.68 8.64
CA THR A 132 3.95 -2.74 8.91
C THR A 132 5.32 -3.40 9.09
N GLU A 133 5.32 -4.69 9.36
CA GLU A 133 6.44 -5.61 9.49
C GLU A 133 7.09 -5.96 8.16
N ALA A 134 6.50 -5.56 7.02
CA ALA A 134 7.00 -5.86 5.69
C ALA A 134 7.03 -4.63 4.75
N ALA A 135 7.54 -3.50 5.26
CA ALA A 135 7.81 -2.28 4.49
C ALA A 135 6.60 -1.76 3.69
N VAL A 136 5.56 -1.35 4.43
CA VAL A 136 4.32 -0.74 3.94
C VAL A 136 3.39 -1.72 3.23
N ASP A 137 3.69 -2.09 1.99
CA ASP A 137 2.86 -3.01 1.20
C ASP A 137 3.74 -4.07 0.54
N VAL A 138 3.27 -5.31 0.49
CA VAL A 138 3.97 -6.48 -0.07
C VAL A 138 3.27 -7.10 -1.26
N THR A 139 1.98 -6.83 -1.44
CA THR A 139 1.21 -7.28 -2.60
C THR A 139 0.43 -6.13 -3.20
N ALA A 140 0.17 -6.23 -4.51
CA ALA A 140 -0.60 -5.24 -5.23
C ALA A 140 -1.46 -5.87 -6.34
N THR A 141 -2.61 -5.27 -6.59
CA THR A 141 -3.42 -5.51 -7.78
C THR A 141 -4.03 -4.21 -8.28
N ARG A 142 -4.18 -4.10 -9.60
CA ARG A 142 -5.10 -3.14 -10.20
C ARG A 142 -6.53 -3.67 -10.02
N CYS A 143 -7.46 -2.79 -9.67
CA CYS A 143 -8.87 -3.12 -9.46
C CYS A 143 -9.68 -2.70 -10.67
N GLU A 144 -10.55 -3.61 -11.14
CA GLU A 144 -11.43 -3.36 -12.28
C GLU A 144 -12.89 -3.64 -11.87
N PRO A 145 -13.87 -2.82 -12.31
CA PRO A 145 -15.27 -3.08 -12.04
C PRO A 145 -15.73 -4.46 -12.55
N GLY A 146 -16.56 -5.14 -11.77
CA GLY A 146 -17.05 -6.49 -12.12
C GLY A 146 -16.05 -7.63 -11.91
N GLN A 147 -14.82 -7.34 -11.46
CA GLN A 147 -13.84 -8.35 -11.06
C GLN A 147 -13.77 -8.51 -9.53
N PRO A 148 -13.42 -9.70 -9.01
CA PRO A 148 -13.17 -9.88 -7.60
C PRO A 148 -12.03 -8.97 -7.10
N VAL A 149 -12.25 -8.28 -5.98
CA VAL A 149 -11.20 -7.50 -5.32
C VAL A 149 -10.32 -8.44 -4.51
N THR A 150 -9.02 -8.47 -4.84
CA THR A 150 -8.02 -9.31 -4.16
C THR A 150 -6.91 -8.44 -3.59
N ILE A 151 -6.01 -9.02 -2.79
CA ILE A 151 -4.76 -8.36 -2.39
C ILE A 151 -3.65 -8.49 -3.46
N GLY A 152 -3.92 -9.23 -4.54
CA GLY A 152 -3.04 -9.31 -5.70
C GLY A 152 -1.86 -10.26 -5.56
N ARG A 153 -0.74 -9.85 -6.17
CA ARG A 153 0.49 -10.65 -6.24
C ARG A 153 1.63 -9.97 -5.49
N PRO A 154 2.65 -10.73 -5.04
CA PRO A 154 3.84 -10.16 -4.43
C PRO A 154 4.51 -9.11 -5.30
N ILE A 155 5.02 -8.06 -4.66
CA ILE A 155 5.86 -7.06 -5.31
C ILE A 155 7.31 -7.54 -5.41
N ALA A 156 8.19 -6.73 -6.02
CA ALA A 156 9.56 -7.13 -6.30
C ALA A 156 10.29 -7.65 -5.04
N ASN A 157 11.09 -8.70 -5.21
CA ASN A 157 11.91 -9.30 -4.15
C ASN A 157 11.16 -9.71 -2.87
N THR A 158 9.85 -9.93 -2.99
CA THR A 158 8.96 -10.34 -1.91
C THR A 158 8.30 -11.67 -2.27
N ARG A 159 8.04 -12.51 -1.28
CA ARG A 159 7.35 -13.79 -1.43
C ARG A 159 6.16 -13.85 -0.49
N THR A 160 5.08 -14.47 -0.94
CA THR A 160 3.90 -14.77 -0.12
C THR A 160 3.63 -16.26 -0.18
N TYR A 161 3.33 -16.84 0.97
CA TYR A 161 2.95 -18.25 1.08
C TYR A 161 1.62 -18.35 1.82
N ILE A 162 0.76 -19.27 1.39
CA ILE A 162 -0.42 -19.66 2.14
C ILE A 162 -0.13 -21.05 2.71
N LEU A 163 0.04 -21.13 4.03
CA LEU A 163 0.53 -22.33 4.72
C LEU A 163 -0.49 -22.88 5.71
N ASP A 164 -0.39 -24.18 6.00
CA ASP A 164 -1.06 -24.80 7.14
C ASP A 164 -0.27 -24.62 8.45
N ALA A 165 -0.82 -25.11 9.56
CA ALA A 165 -0.19 -25.05 10.88
C ALA A 165 1.15 -25.83 10.99
N SER A 166 1.51 -26.63 9.99
CA SER A 166 2.77 -27.36 9.89
C SER A 166 3.75 -26.71 8.90
N LEU A 167 3.49 -25.45 8.49
CA LEU A 167 4.26 -24.69 7.50
C LEU A 167 4.34 -25.35 6.12
N ARG A 168 3.29 -26.09 5.72
CA ARG A 168 3.21 -26.69 4.38
C ARG A 168 2.27 -25.87 3.49
N PRO A 169 2.62 -25.66 2.21
CA PRO A 169 1.73 -24.97 1.27
C PRO A 169 0.38 -25.66 1.16
N VAL A 170 -0.71 -24.89 1.26
CA VAL A 170 -2.06 -25.40 1.04
C VAL A 170 -2.41 -25.42 -0.45
N PRO A 171 -3.31 -26.32 -0.90
CA PRO A 171 -3.81 -26.31 -2.27
C PRO A 171 -4.54 -25.01 -2.64
N ILE A 172 -4.61 -24.71 -3.94
CA ILE A 172 -5.34 -23.54 -4.45
C ILE A 172 -6.81 -23.60 -4.01
N GLY A 173 -7.32 -22.50 -3.45
CA GLY A 173 -8.70 -22.38 -2.97
C GLY A 173 -8.93 -22.88 -1.54
N VAL A 174 -7.93 -23.50 -0.91
CA VAL A 174 -8.01 -23.91 0.50
C VAL A 174 -7.49 -22.77 1.39
N PRO A 175 -8.24 -22.35 2.42
CA PRO A 175 -7.76 -21.35 3.37
C PRO A 175 -6.51 -21.82 4.13
N GLY A 176 -5.59 -20.89 4.38
CA GLY A 176 -4.42 -21.07 5.23
C GLY A 176 -3.92 -19.73 5.76
N GLU A 177 -2.83 -19.75 6.50
CA GLU A 177 -2.19 -18.54 7.04
C GLU A 177 -1.28 -17.91 5.97
N LEU A 178 -1.36 -16.58 5.82
CA LEU A 178 -0.52 -15.83 4.90
C LEU A 178 0.80 -15.47 5.59
N LEU A 179 1.90 -16.02 5.09
CA LEU A 179 3.25 -15.69 5.54
C LEU A 179 4.03 -14.94 4.46
N LEU A 180 4.84 -13.99 4.89
CA LEU A 180 5.59 -13.07 4.05
C LEU A 180 7.09 -13.33 4.17
N GLY A 181 7.77 -13.39 3.04
CA GLY A 181 9.23 -13.55 2.95
C GLY A 181 9.87 -12.51 2.06
N GLY A 182 11.19 -12.43 2.10
CA GLY A 182 11.99 -11.60 1.19
C GLY A 182 12.57 -10.33 1.82
N VAL A 183 13.03 -9.42 0.96
CA VAL A 183 13.89 -8.29 1.37
C VAL A 183 13.15 -7.19 2.14
N GLN A 184 11.82 -7.21 2.10
CA GLN A 184 10.97 -6.19 2.74
C GLN A 184 10.69 -6.45 4.22
N LEU A 185 11.03 -7.63 4.74
CA LEU A 185 10.80 -7.93 6.14
C LEU A 185 11.60 -7.02 7.06
N ALA A 186 10.94 -6.54 8.12
CA ALA A 186 11.59 -5.86 9.21
C ALA A 186 12.64 -6.76 9.89
N ARG A 187 13.61 -6.14 10.56
CA ARG A 187 14.52 -6.87 11.45
C ARG A 187 13.77 -7.52 12.61
N GLY A 188 12.72 -6.87 13.09
CA GLY A 188 11.90 -7.33 14.20
C GLY A 188 11.29 -6.18 14.99
N TYR A 189 10.84 -6.50 16.19
CA TYR A 189 10.31 -5.54 17.16
C TYR A 189 11.44 -4.99 18.04
N LEU A 190 11.57 -3.67 18.06
CA LEU A 190 12.59 -2.97 18.84
C LEU A 190 12.46 -3.31 20.32
N ASN A 191 13.56 -3.73 20.95
CA ASN A 191 13.63 -4.11 22.36
C ASN A 191 12.66 -5.24 22.75
N ARG A 192 12.24 -6.08 21.80
CA ARG A 192 11.32 -7.21 22.02
C ARG A 192 11.83 -8.47 21.29
N PRO A 193 12.97 -9.06 21.71
CA PRO A 193 13.57 -10.22 21.03
C PRO A 193 12.66 -11.46 21.06
N THR A 194 11.96 -11.72 22.17
CA THR A 194 11.03 -12.86 22.28
C THR A 194 9.87 -12.76 21.29
N LEU A 195 9.21 -11.60 21.22
CA LEU A 195 8.14 -11.36 20.24
C LEU A 195 8.67 -11.39 18.81
N THR A 196 9.91 -10.94 18.61
CA THR A 196 10.57 -11.03 17.29
C THR A 196 10.77 -12.48 16.89
N ALA A 197 11.27 -13.34 17.77
CA ALA A 197 11.46 -14.75 17.46
C ALA A 197 10.13 -15.51 17.26
N ASP A 198 9.07 -15.11 17.96
CA ASP A 198 7.72 -15.65 17.81
C ASP A 198 7.11 -15.31 16.44
N ARG A 199 7.28 -14.07 15.97
CA ARG A 199 6.65 -13.57 14.74
C ARG A 199 7.51 -13.65 13.50
N PHE A 200 8.83 -13.70 13.63
CA PHE A 200 9.77 -13.81 12.51
C PHE A 200 10.44 -15.18 12.55
N VAL A 201 9.74 -16.18 12.02
CA VAL A 201 10.14 -17.60 12.07
C VAL A 201 11.11 -17.96 10.95
N PRO A 202 11.86 -19.07 11.05
CA PRO A 202 12.72 -19.53 9.97
C PRO A 202 11.92 -19.84 8.68
N ASP A 203 12.44 -19.43 7.53
CA ASP A 203 11.85 -19.75 6.23
C ASP A 203 12.34 -21.11 5.71
N PRO A 204 11.50 -22.17 5.69
CA PRO A 204 11.90 -23.49 5.19
C PRO A 204 12.07 -23.52 3.66
N PHE A 205 11.62 -22.48 2.95
CA PHE A 205 11.71 -22.35 1.49
C PHE A 205 12.87 -21.47 1.04
N ALA A 206 13.63 -20.90 1.97
CA ALA A 206 14.75 -20.03 1.66
C ALA A 206 15.91 -20.81 1.02
N THR A 207 16.41 -20.30 -0.11
CA THR A 207 17.55 -20.87 -0.82
C THR A 207 18.90 -20.38 -0.29
N GLY A 208 18.91 -19.47 0.68
CA GLY A 208 20.11 -18.89 1.29
C GLY A 208 20.02 -18.82 2.81
N PRO A 209 21.15 -18.60 3.50
CA PRO A 209 21.19 -18.60 4.96
C PRO A 209 20.37 -17.44 5.55
N GLY A 210 19.67 -17.71 6.66
CA GLY A 210 18.98 -16.67 7.44
C GLY A 210 17.67 -16.15 6.83
N GLY A 211 17.06 -16.91 5.90
CA GLY A 211 15.70 -16.63 5.45
C GLY A 211 14.69 -16.67 6.60
N ARG A 212 13.74 -15.74 6.60
CA ARG A 212 12.70 -15.63 7.61
C ARG A 212 11.34 -15.42 6.95
N LEU A 213 10.30 -15.86 7.63
CA LEU A 213 8.92 -15.55 7.33
C LEU A 213 8.34 -14.68 8.46
N TYR A 214 7.45 -13.75 8.10
CA TYR A 214 6.58 -13.03 9.02
C TYR A 214 5.13 -13.44 8.77
#